data_AF-A0A8B6HL37-F1
#
_entry.id   AF-A0A8B6HL37-F1
#
_cell.length_a   1.000
_cell.length_b   1.000
_cell.length_c   1.000
_cell.angle_alpha   90.00
_cell.angle_beta   90.00
_cell.angle_gamma   90.00
#
_symmetry.space_group_name_H-M   'P 1'
#
loop_
_entity.id
_entity.type
_entity.pdbx_description
1 polymer ?
#
loop_
_entity_poly.entity_id
_entity_poly.type
_entity_poly.pdbx_seq_one_letter_code
_entity_poly.pdbx_strand_id
1 'polypeptide(L)'
;MQKNNVAIDKNETQILLKGQNTRQSAERNINKDFAVGKVKHINDMTHREQRRQRKEWKKKKIAERKRKANNHAQILTPPSSPVPGPLVHVPDPTPQIGLHNTRRKKRRIAKCYRDNMKLKDQLEAARRLNQKSYVRLSRQRKNSPLMKCPDTPRTKTNKLLRNWNTENRKMKGSRRNRRKMKNKAKKTLMFQLSLSDELKTKYGQAKRQQQKYLAELTQGRLLKKYKLIDKAREELKMKAGTTRFKKGSLSYRLEPKIFEFYERDDNSKITPGMKDTVTKNGVKKQRRILNDTVEKLHEKFLIENTNITLSYTTFSRLRPFWVQPPKESDRDTCGCKKHENMQFLVDSLFKLQHVESKSFSDLIKTFSCDIKDLDCMYGKCEKCKEINIITNDQGDNNEETSWLQWKTKKEKRNIKGDEKEITLTVKETVTDSIHVLMDAFSTEMQRFKIHAFNIANQMKHLHHLQKIKRKFKPRRSTVPRRILA
;
A
#
# COMPACT_ATOMS: atom_id res chain seq x y z
N MET A 1 8.22 -14.42 54.44
CA MET A 1 6.92 -13.81 54.10
C MET A 1 7.06 -12.30 54.20
N GLN A 2 6.87 -11.56 53.11
CA GLN A 2 6.45 -10.16 53.12
C GLN A 2 5.91 -9.83 51.72
N LYS A 3 4.63 -9.45 51.68
CA LYS A 3 3.83 -9.21 50.47
C LYS A 3 4.12 -7.80 49.96
N ASN A 4 4.69 -7.66 48.77
CA ASN A 4 4.74 -6.38 48.06
C ASN A 4 3.46 -6.22 47.23
N ASN A 5 2.50 -5.46 47.78
CA ASN A 5 1.34 -4.98 47.05
C ASN A 5 1.77 -3.83 46.12
N VAL A 6 1.65 -4.06 44.81
CA VAL A 6 1.81 -3.03 43.78
C VAL A 6 0.57 -2.14 43.79
N ALA A 7 0.74 -0.88 44.20
CA ALA A 7 -0.29 0.15 44.08
C ALA A 7 -0.47 0.52 42.60
N ILE A 8 -1.46 -0.10 41.95
CA ILE A 8 -1.90 0.25 40.61
C ILE A 8 -2.59 1.62 40.68
N ASP A 9 -2.15 2.54 39.82
CA ASP A 9 -2.65 3.90 39.69
C ASP A 9 -4.16 3.89 39.39
N LYS A 10 -4.97 4.24 40.40
CA LYS A 10 -6.44 4.16 40.38
C LYS A 10 -7.06 4.98 39.23
N ASN A 11 -6.34 5.99 38.72
CA ASN A 11 -6.81 6.87 37.64
C ASN A 11 -6.64 6.28 36.23
N GLU A 12 -5.56 5.57 35.94
CA GLU A 12 -5.39 4.87 34.65
C GLU A 12 -6.43 3.75 34.48
N THR A 13 -6.69 3.02 35.57
CA THR A 13 -7.77 2.03 35.58
C THR A 13 -9.13 2.67 35.33
N GLN A 14 -9.43 3.83 35.92
CA GLN A 14 -10.70 4.54 35.71
C GLN A 14 -10.88 5.06 34.27
N ILE A 15 -9.82 5.51 33.60
CA ILE A 15 -9.91 6.02 32.21
C ILE A 15 -10.10 4.86 31.22
N LEU A 16 -9.39 3.74 31.41
CA LEU A 16 -9.60 2.52 30.64
C LEU A 16 -11.00 1.95 30.89
N LEU A 17 -11.48 1.97 32.14
CA LEU A 17 -12.85 1.60 32.52
C LEU A 17 -13.89 2.54 31.87
N LYS A 18 -13.71 3.86 31.86
CA LYS A 18 -14.62 4.82 31.17
C LYS A 18 -14.64 4.58 29.64
N GLY A 19 -13.49 4.29 29.02
CA GLY A 19 -13.38 3.96 27.60
C GLY A 19 -14.00 2.60 27.23
N GLN A 20 -13.87 1.61 28.10
CA GLN A 20 -14.53 0.32 27.97
C GLN A 20 -16.04 0.44 28.21
N ASN A 21 -16.47 1.20 29.20
CA ASN A 21 -17.89 1.45 29.51
C ASN A 21 -18.61 2.19 28.39
N THR A 22 -17.97 3.14 27.71
CA THR A 22 -18.55 3.82 26.54
C THR A 22 -18.68 2.92 25.32
N ARG A 23 -17.70 2.03 25.07
CA ARG A 23 -17.80 1.00 24.03
C ARG A 23 -18.85 -0.06 24.35
N GLN A 24 -18.88 -0.56 25.59
CA GLN A 24 -19.88 -1.51 26.06
C GLN A 24 -21.29 -0.91 26.06
N SER A 25 -21.44 0.38 26.39
CA SER A 25 -22.72 1.09 26.29
C SER A 25 -23.18 1.24 24.84
N ALA A 26 -22.28 1.56 23.91
CA ALA A 26 -22.58 1.60 22.48
C ALA A 26 -22.95 0.21 21.92
N GLU A 27 -22.25 -0.85 22.31
CA GLU A 27 -22.57 -2.23 21.96
C GLU A 27 -23.91 -2.68 22.54
N ARG A 28 -24.21 -2.32 23.80
CA ARG A 28 -25.51 -2.57 24.43
C ARG A 28 -26.64 -1.84 23.72
N ASN A 29 -26.43 -0.59 23.30
CA ASN A 29 -27.45 0.17 22.55
C ASN A 29 -27.68 -0.43 21.15
N ILE A 30 -26.61 -0.82 20.45
CA ILE A 30 -26.71 -1.50 19.15
C ILE A 30 -27.44 -2.85 19.32
N ASN A 31 -27.13 -3.62 20.36
CA ASN A 31 -27.80 -4.89 20.65
C ASN A 31 -29.27 -4.70 21.05
N LYS A 32 -29.60 -3.63 21.79
CA LYS A 32 -30.99 -3.23 22.06
C LYS A 32 -31.72 -2.85 20.77
N ASP A 33 -31.07 -2.13 19.86
CA ASP A 33 -31.63 -1.78 18.55
C ASP A 33 -31.83 -3.01 17.64
N PHE A 34 -30.97 -4.03 17.75
CA PHE A 34 -31.17 -5.34 17.13
C PHE A 34 -32.36 -6.09 17.75
N ALA A 35 -32.47 -6.11 19.09
CA ALA A 35 -33.55 -6.78 19.81
C ALA A 35 -34.93 -6.15 19.56
N VAL A 36 -34.98 -4.83 19.36
CA VAL A 36 -36.21 -4.07 19.04
C VAL A 36 -36.48 -4.04 17.52
N GLY A 37 -35.64 -4.67 16.69
CA GLY A 37 -35.82 -4.76 15.24
C GLY A 37 -35.58 -3.45 14.47
N LYS A 38 -35.03 -2.41 15.12
CA LYS A 38 -34.67 -1.13 14.50
C LYS A 38 -33.48 -1.24 13.55
N VAL A 39 -32.60 -2.22 13.76
CA VAL A 39 -31.43 -2.51 12.93
C VAL A 39 -31.47 -3.97 12.49
N LYS A 40 -31.37 -4.23 11.18
CA LYS A 40 -31.31 -5.59 10.62
C LYS A 40 -29.86 -6.05 10.47
N HIS A 41 -29.61 -7.35 10.67
CA HIS A 41 -28.33 -7.94 10.27
C HIS A 41 -28.18 -7.86 8.74
N ILE A 42 -26.93 -7.77 8.26
CA ILE A 42 -26.64 -7.67 6.82
C ILE A 42 -27.23 -8.84 6.04
N ASN A 43 -27.26 -10.03 6.64
CA ASN A 43 -27.81 -11.25 6.04
C ASN A 43 -29.34 -11.18 5.87
N ASP A 44 -30.03 -10.45 6.75
CA ASP A 44 -31.49 -10.32 6.76
C ASP A 44 -31.97 -9.09 5.95
N MET A 45 -31.03 -8.31 5.41
CA MET A 45 -31.31 -7.19 4.53
C MET A 45 -31.48 -7.64 3.08
N THR A 46 -32.46 -7.06 2.39
CA THR A 46 -32.63 -7.27 0.96
C THR A 46 -31.40 -6.76 0.17
N HIS A 47 -31.18 -7.31 -1.02
CA HIS A 47 -30.07 -6.89 -1.90
C HIS A 47 -30.05 -5.36 -2.18
N ARG A 48 -31.22 -4.73 -2.21
CA ARG A 48 -31.37 -3.28 -2.43
C ARG A 48 -30.94 -2.47 -1.21
N GLU A 49 -31.28 -2.94 -0.01
CA GLU A 49 -30.87 -2.33 1.26
C GLU A 49 -29.36 -2.50 1.50
N GLN A 50 -28.81 -3.69 1.22
CA GLN A 50 -27.36 -3.92 1.31
C GLN A 50 -26.59 -2.97 0.38
N ARG A 51 -27.12 -2.73 -0.84
CA ARG A 51 -26.53 -1.76 -1.78
C ARG A 51 -26.58 -0.33 -1.25
N ARG A 52 -27.67 0.07 -0.58
CA ARG A 52 -27.81 1.40 0.06
C ARG A 52 -26.80 1.57 1.19
N GLN A 53 -26.69 0.58 2.08
CA GLN A 53 -25.77 0.61 3.22
C GLN A 53 -24.29 0.64 2.76
N ARG A 54 -23.93 -0.13 1.73
CA ARG A 54 -22.59 -0.06 1.11
C ARG A 54 -22.30 1.32 0.51
N LYS A 55 -23.30 1.98 -0.09
CA LYS A 55 -23.16 3.35 -0.64
C LYS A 55 -22.93 4.37 0.46
N GLU A 56 -23.66 4.28 1.57
CA GLU A 56 -23.47 5.15 2.74
C GLU A 56 -22.14 4.91 3.44
N TRP A 57 -21.74 3.65 3.62
CA TRP A 57 -20.43 3.31 4.19
C TRP A 57 -19.29 3.88 3.34
N LYS A 58 -19.37 3.78 2.01
CA LYS A 58 -18.41 4.40 1.09
C LYS A 58 -18.36 5.92 1.27
N LYS A 59 -19.52 6.60 1.37
CA LYS A 59 -19.58 8.04 1.64
C LYS A 59 -18.92 8.41 2.97
N LYS A 60 -19.25 7.70 4.06
CA LYS A 60 -18.66 7.93 5.40
C LYS A 60 -17.14 7.72 5.39
N LYS A 61 -16.64 6.68 4.72
CA LYS A 61 -15.19 6.42 4.61
C LYS A 61 -14.46 7.47 3.77
N ILE A 62 -15.07 7.98 2.70
CA ILE A 62 -14.50 9.08 1.91
C ILE A 62 -14.42 10.36 2.75
N ALA A 63 -15.48 10.69 3.50
CA ALA A 63 -15.50 11.85 4.39
C ALA A 63 -14.44 11.74 5.51
N GLU A 64 -14.30 10.56 6.13
CA GLU A 64 -13.28 10.29 7.13
C GLU A 64 -11.86 10.49 6.57
N ARG A 65 -11.59 9.98 5.36
CA ARG A 65 -10.30 10.16 4.68
C ARG A 65 -10.01 11.62 4.37
N LYS A 66 -11.01 12.39 3.89
CA LYS A 66 -10.88 13.84 3.67
C LYS A 66 -10.58 14.58 4.98
N ARG A 67 -11.26 14.25 6.08
CA ARG A 67 -11.01 14.86 7.39
C ARG A 67 -9.59 14.56 7.87
N LYS A 68 -9.11 13.32 7.73
CA LYS A 68 -7.72 12.95 8.06
C LYS A 68 -6.71 13.70 7.20
N ALA A 69 -6.96 13.86 5.91
CA ALA A 69 -6.10 14.62 5.01
C ALA A 69 -6.06 16.12 5.37
N ASN A 70 -7.19 16.72 5.72
CA ASN A 70 -7.25 18.12 6.16
C ASN A 70 -6.53 18.33 7.50
N ASN A 71 -6.69 17.42 8.46
CA ASN A 71 -5.96 17.49 9.73
C ASN A 71 -4.45 17.34 9.50
N HIS A 72 -4.04 16.46 8.58
CA HIS A 72 -2.63 16.31 8.20
C HIS A 72 -2.09 17.57 7.50
N ALA A 73 -2.88 18.23 6.66
CA ALA A 73 -2.51 19.49 6.02
C ALA A 73 -2.40 20.65 7.03
N GLN A 74 -3.27 20.70 8.03
CA GLN A 74 -3.17 21.68 9.14
C GLN A 74 -1.92 21.47 9.99
N ILE A 75 -1.50 20.22 10.22
CA ILE A 75 -0.26 19.91 10.96
C ILE A 75 1.00 20.33 10.18
N LEU A 76 0.93 20.37 8.83
CA LEU A 76 2.06 20.73 7.95
C LEU A 76 2.14 22.22 7.61
N THR A 77 1.17 23.04 8.03
CA THR A 77 1.19 24.48 7.78
C THR A 77 1.75 25.17 9.02
N PRO A 78 2.90 25.89 8.95
CA PRO A 78 3.42 26.61 10.11
C PRO A 78 2.38 27.64 10.61
N PRO A 79 2.19 27.81 11.94
CA PRO A 79 1.33 28.87 12.44
C PRO A 79 1.92 30.23 12.06
N SER A 80 1.05 31.18 11.67
CA SER A 80 1.44 32.58 11.45
C SER A 80 2.05 33.14 12.74
N SER A 81 3.28 33.64 12.66
CA SER A 81 3.98 34.24 13.80
C SER A 81 3.15 35.35 14.47
N PRO A 82 3.21 35.51 15.80
CA PRO A 82 2.47 36.55 16.50
C PRO A 82 3.04 37.93 16.12
N VAL A 83 2.13 38.90 15.96
CA VAL A 83 2.47 40.32 15.78
C VAL A 83 3.02 40.85 17.12
N PRO A 84 4.22 41.47 17.17
CA PRO A 84 4.71 42.08 18.40
C PRO A 84 3.94 43.35 18.74
N GLY A 85 3.54 43.48 20.02
CA GLY A 85 3.01 44.71 20.62
C GLY A 85 4.11 45.77 20.85
N PRO A 86 3.74 46.98 21.32
CA PRO A 86 4.55 48.19 21.21
C PRO A 86 5.56 48.37 22.37
N LEU A 87 6.47 49.33 22.15
CA LEU A 87 7.53 49.90 23.01
C LEU A 87 8.92 49.26 22.76
N VAL A 88 10.04 49.96 22.54
CA VAL A 88 10.51 51.31 22.94
C VAL A 88 11.34 51.94 21.80
N HIS A 89 11.33 53.28 21.75
CA HIS A 89 12.01 54.16 20.80
C HIS A 89 13.55 54.08 20.91
N VAL A 90 14.23 53.76 19.81
CA VAL A 90 15.65 54.10 19.56
C VAL A 90 15.74 54.65 18.14
N PRO A 91 16.29 55.85 17.91
CA PRO A 91 16.39 56.42 16.57
C PRO A 91 17.69 55.96 15.89
N ASP A 92 17.58 55.23 14.78
CA ASP A 92 18.65 55.13 13.77
C ASP A 92 18.10 54.63 12.41
N PRO A 93 18.81 54.86 11.28
CA PRO A 93 18.20 55.35 10.06
C PRO A 93 17.71 54.26 9.09
N THR A 94 16.48 54.47 8.62
CA THR A 94 15.83 53.99 7.37
C THR A 94 16.13 52.58 6.80
N PRO A 95 15.17 51.63 6.91
CA PRO A 95 15.13 50.41 6.10
C PRO A 95 14.00 50.44 5.05
N GLN A 96 13.94 51.44 4.16
CA GLN A 96 12.89 51.49 3.13
C GLN A 96 13.22 50.72 1.83
N ILE A 97 14.48 50.40 1.56
CA ILE A 97 14.91 49.86 0.25
C ILE A 97 14.64 48.33 0.11
N GLY A 98 14.67 47.56 1.22
CA GLY A 98 14.51 46.10 1.19
C GLY A 98 13.08 45.57 0.95
N LEU A 99 12.06 46.31 1.41
CA LEU A 99 10.64 45.91 1.32
C LEU A 99 10.05 46.06 -0.10
N HIS A 100 10.56 47.00 -0.88
CA HIS A 100 10.09 47.24 -2.24
C HIS A 100 10.50 46.10 -3.20
N ASN A 101 11.71 45.57 -3.04
CA ASN A 101 12.24 44.46 -3.86
C ASN A 101 11.50 43.13 -3.62
N THR A 102 11.08 42.85 -2.38
CA THR A 102 10.31 41.63 -2.06
C THR A 102 8.87 41.70 -2.58
N ARG A 103 8.20 42.86 -2.51
CA ARG A 103 6.87 43.08 -3.13
C ARG A 103 6.90 42.96 -4.65
N ARG A 104 7.92 43.52 -5.31
CA ARG A 104 8.10 43.42 -6.78
C ARG A 104 8.34 41.97 -7.22
N LYS A 105 9.14 41.20 -6.46
CA LYS A 105 9.36 39.77 -6.68
C LYS A 105 8.07 38.96 -6.54
N LYS A 106 7.28 39.19 -5.48
CA LYS A 106 5.97 38.55 -5.29
C LYS A 106 4.98 38.84 -6.43
N ARG A 107 4.93 40.09 -6.92
CA ARG A 107 4.09 40.47 -8.08
C ARG A 107 4.52 39.76 -9.38
N ARG A 108 5.82 39.64 -9.65
CA ARG A 108 6.35 38.90 -10.81
C ARG A 108 5.99 37.42 -10.75
N ILE A 109 6.15 36.80 -9.58
CA ILE A 109 5.78 35.39 -9.35
C ILE A 109 4.28 35.19 -9.59
N ALA A 110 3.42 36.04 -9.01
CA ALA A 110 1.97 35.96 -9.21
C ALA A 110 1.56 36.15 -10.69
N LYS A 111 2.24 37.04 -11.43
CA LYS A 111 2.03 37.20 -12.87
C LYS A 111 2.38 35.91 -13.63
N CYS A 112 3.54 35.31 -13.35
CA CYS A 112 3.96 34.04 -13.96
C CYS A 112 2.96 32.91 -13.72
N TYR A 113 2.38 32.80 -12.52
CA TYR A 113 1.33 31.81 -12.25
C TYR A 113 0.05 32.06 -13.05
N ARG A 114 -0.38 33.32 -13.20
CA ARG A 114 -1.54 33.67 -14.03
C ARG A 114 -1.31 33.35 -15.50
N ASP A 115 -0.13 33.69 -16.02
CA ASP A 115 0.23 33.44 -17.42
C ASP A 115 0.33 31.93 -17.71
N ASN A 116 0.91 31.15 -16.79
CA ASN A 116 0.92 29.69 -16.86
C ASN A 116 -0.50 29.09 -16.86
N MET A 117 -1.43 29.68 -16.10
CA MET A 117 -2.82 29.22 -16.10
C MET A 117 -3.50 29.48 -17.45
N LYS A 118 -3.31 30.69 -18.02
CA LYS A 118 -3.82 31.02 -19.35
C LYS A 118 -3.26 30.10 -20.45
N LEU A 119 -1.97 29.80 -20.41
CA LEU A 119 -1.33 28.89 -21.38
C LEU A 119 -1.88 27.47 -21.28
N LYS A 120 -2.18 26.99 -20.06
CA LYS A 120 -2.82 25.68 -19.86
C LYS A 120 -4.23 25.65 -20.46
N ASP A 121 -5.01 26.70 -20.26
CA ASP A 121 -6.37 26.80 -20.81
C ASP A 121 -6.35 26.85 -22.35
N GLN A 122 -5.42 27.61 -22.94
CA GLN A 122 -5.22 27.65 -24.40
C GLN A 122 -4.85 26.28 -24.97
N LEU A 123 -3.95 25.56 -24.29
CA LEU A 123 -3.52 24.23 -24.71
C LEU A 123 -4.67 23.22 -24.63
N GLU A 124 -5.52 23.31 -23.61
CA GLU A 124 -6.72 22.47 -23.51
C GLU A 124 -7.75 22.82 -24.60
N ALA A 125 -7.96 24.11 -24.89
CA ALA A 125 -8.83 24.56 -25.97
C ALA A 125 -8.35 24.03 -27.34
N ALA A 126 -7.05 24.12 -27.63
CA ALA A 126 -6.44 23.59 -28.84
C ALA A 126 -6.61 22.06 -28.95
N ARG A 127 -6.41 21.32 -27.86
CA ARG A 127 -6.66 19.87 -27.80
C ARG A 127 -8.12 19.53 -28.12
N ARG A 128 -9.07 20.27 -27.55
CA ARG A 128 -10.51 20.08 -27.82
C ARG A 128 -10.85 20.37 -29.28
N LEU A 129 -10.27 21.40 -29.89
CA LEU A 129 -10.48 21.72 -31.30
C LEU A 129 -9.93 20.62 -32.21
N ASN A 130 -8.70 20.16 -31.95
CA ASN A 130 -8.08 19.08 -32.73
C ASN A 130 -8.92 17.80 -32.67
N GLN A 131 -9.42 17.42 -31.49
CA GLN A 131 -10.31 16.27 -31.34
C GLN A 131 -11.62 16.42 -32.13
N LYS A 132 -12.21 17.62 -32.16
CA LYS A 132 -13.41 17.90 -32.98
C LYS A 132 -13.11 17.72 -34.47
N SER A 133 -11.99 18.24 -34.96
CA SER A 133 -11.56 18.09 -36.36
C SER A 133 -11.31 16.64 -36.74
N TYR A 134 -10.64 15.87 -35.89
CA TYR A 134 -10.41 14.43 -36.10
C TYR A 134 -11.72 13.63 -36.22
N VAL A 135 -12.69 13.90 -35.33
CA VAL A 135 -14.00 13.25 -35.37
C VAL A 135 -14.77 13.62 -36.66
N ARG A 136 -14.69 14.88 -37.10
CA ARG A 136 -15.33 15.35 -38.34
C ARG A 136 -14.76 14.64 -39.57
N LEU A 137 -13.43 14.58 -39.69
CA LEU A 137 -12.74 13.84 -40.76
C LEU A 137 -13.10 12.35 -40.75
N SER A 138 -13.16 11.71 -39.57
CA SER A 138 -13.57 10.31 -39.44
C SER A 138 -15.01 10.06 -39.93
N ARG A 139 -15.93 11.00 -39.70
CA ARG A 139 -17.32 10.92 -40.18
C ARG A 139 -17.40 11.11 -41.69
N GLN A 140 -16.69 12.09 -42.24
CA GLN A 140 -16.63 12.32 -43.70
C GLN A 140 -16.07 11.10 -44.43
N ARG A 141 -14.98 10.50 -43.93
CA ARG A 141 -14.41 9.25 -44.49
C ARG A 141 -15.41 8.09 -44.48
N LYS A 142 -16.24 7.96 -43.44
CA LYS A 142 -17.28 6.92 -43.35
C LYS A 142 -18.48 7.13 -44.28
N ASN A 143 -18.73 8.38 -44.70
CA ASN A 143 -19.82 8.73 -45.61
C ASN A 143 -19.39 8.79 -47.08
N SER A 144 -18.09 8.63 -47.38
CA SER A 144 -17.59 8.59 -48.76
C SER A 144 -18.15 7.36 -49.51
N PRO A 145 -18.71 7.54 -50.72
CA PRO A 145 -19.20 6.44 -51.55
C PRO A 145 -18.14 5.37 -51.85
N LEU A 146 -16.87 5.77 -51.93
CA LEU A 146 -15.71 4.92 -52.26
C LEU A 146 -15.28 3.97 -51.12
N MET A 147 -15.83 4.09 -49.90
CA MET A 147 -15.47 3.25 -48.74
C MET A 147 -16.69 2.66 -48.00
N LYS A 148 -17.80 2.35 -48.69
CA LYS A 148 -18.90 1.57 -48.09
C LYS A 148 -18.40 0.16 -47.77
N CYS A 149 -17.91 -0.05 -46.57
CA CYS A 149 -17.55 -1.37 -46.07
C CYS A 149 -18.79 -2.28 -46.11
N PRO A 150 -18.67 -3.53 -46.61
CA PRO A 150 -19.78 -4.47 -46.60
C PRO A 150 -20.34 -4.66 -45.19
N ASP A 151 -21.65 -4.86 -45.09
CA ASP A 151 -22.32 -4.96 -43.81
C ASP A 151 -21.79 -6.15 -42.98
N THR A 152 -21.09 -5.83 -41.91
CA THR A 152 -20.69 -6.80 -40.89
C THR A 152 -21.92 -7.48 -40.25
N PRO A 153 -21.79 -8.70 -39.70
CA PRO A 153 -22.87 -9.34 -38.95
C PRO A 153 -23.51 -8.43 -37.89
N ARG A 154 -22.69 -7.66 -37.16
CA ARG A 154 -23.16 -6.68 -36.17
C ARG A 154 -23.97 -5.54 -36.79
N THR A 155 -23.57 -5.01 -37.94
CA THR A 155 -24.34 -3.95 -38.62
C THR A 155 -25.64 -4.50 -39.20
N LYS A 156 -25.66 -5.74 -39.74
CA LYS A 156 -26.90 -6.42 -40.15
C LYS A 156 -27.87 -6.59 -38.98
N THR A 157 -27.40 -7.10 -37.84
CA THR A 157 -28.21 -7.23 -36.62
C THR A 157 -28.72 -5.88 -36.13
N ASN A 158 -27.85 -4.86 -36.08
CA ASN A 158 -28.26 -3.52 -35.66
C ASN A 158 -29.25 -2.88 -36.62
N LYS A 159 -29.15 -3.09 -37.95
CA LYS A 159 -30.15 -2.63 -38.91
C LYS A 159 -31.49 -3.34 -38.68
N LEU A 160 -31.48 -4.65 -38.44
CA LEU A 160 -32.69 -5.42 -38.11
C LEU A 160 -33.37 -4.89 -36.85
N LEU A 161 -32.60 -4.64 -35.78
CA LEU A 161 -33.11 -4.14 -34.49
C LEU A 161 -33.48 -2.65 -34.52
N ARG A 162 -32.73 -1.82 -35.25
CA ARG A 162 -33.03 -0.38 -35.41
C ARG A 162 -34.32 -0.21 -36.19
N ASN A 163 -34.49 -0.91 -37.31
CA ASN A 163 -35.72 -0.84 -38.11
C ASN A 163 -36.95 -1.25 -37.28
N TRP A 164 -36.78 -2.17 -36.31
CA TRP A 164 -37.84 -2.51 -35.36
C TRP A 164 -38.13 -1.39 -34.33
N ASN A 165 -37.12 -0.69 -33.81
CA ASN A 165 -37.28 0.32 -32.76
C ASN A 165 -37.58 1.75 -33.27
N THR A 166 -36.97 2.21 -34.38
CA THR A 166 -37.09 3.59 -34.85
C THR A 166 -38.39 3.88 -35.59
N GLU A 167 -38.96 2.91 -36.31
CA GLU A 167 -40.27 3.04 -36.98
C GLU A 167 -41.46 2.83 -36.03
N ASN A 168 -41.23 2.18 -34.87
CA ASN A 168 -42.25 2.07 -33.82
C ASN A 168 -42.38 3.36 -33.00
N ARG A 169 -41.31 4.17 -32.87
CA ARG A 169 -41.35 5.47 -32.17
C ARG A 169 -41.71 6.67 -33.05
N LYS A 170 -41.35 6.65 -34.35
CA LYS A 170 -41.73 7.72 -35.30
C LYS A 170 -43.02 7.32 -36.01
N MET A 171 -44.13 7.82 -35.48
CA MET A 171 -45.51 7.54 -35.83
C MET A 171 -45.92 8.09 -37.22
N LYS A 172 -45.28 7.67 -38.32
CA LYS A 172 -45.68 8.02 -39.71
C LYS A 172 -45.42 6.93 -40.77
N GLY A 173 -45.09 5.70 -40.38
CA GLY A 173 -44.97 4.58 -41.33
C GLY A 173 -46.32 3.88 -41.55
N SER A 174 -46.74 3.67 -42.80
CA SER A 174 -47.96 2.90 -43.14
C SER A 174 -47.98 1.55 -42.39
N ARG A 175 -49.15 1.16 -41.88
CA ARG A 175 -49.40 -0.12 -41.16
C ARG A 175 -48.83 -1.33 -41.92
N ARG A 176 -48.80 -1.25 -43.26
CA ARG A 176 -48.21 -2.24 -44.18
C ARG A 176 -46.70 -2.41 -43.97
N ASN A 177 -45.94 -1.32 -43.85
CA ASN A 177 -44.48 -1.37 -43.67
C ASN A 177 -44.09 -1.94 -42.31
N ARG A 178 -44.82 -1.57 -41.24
CA ARG A 178 -44.61 -2.15 -39.90
C ARG A 178 -44.83 -3.66 -39.89
N ARG A 179 -45.88 -4.14 -40.55
CA ARG A 179 -46.17 -5.59 -40.70
C ARG A 179 -45.07 -6.28 -41.52
N LYS A 180 -44.60 -5.67 -42.60
CA LYS A 180 -43.51 -6.19 -43.43
C LYS A 180 -42.20 -6.33 -42.66
N MET A 181 -41.81 -5.31 -41.87
CA MET A 181 -40.58 -5.36 -41.06
C MET A 181 -40.69 -6.36 -39.90
N LYS A 182 -41.83 -6.40 -39.20
CA LYS A 182 -42.10 -7.42 -38.17
C LYS A 182 -42.00 -8.83 -38.75
N ASN A 183 -42.60 -9.07 -39.91
CA ASN A 183 -42.53 -10.35 -40.60
C ASN A 183 -41.10 -10.69 -41.04
N LYS A 184 -40.31 -9.70 -41.48
CA LYS A 184 -38.90 -9.91 -41.86
C LYS A 184 -38.05 -10.32 -40.64
N ALA A 185 -38.19 -9.63 -39.52
CA ALA A 185 -37.50 -9.99 -38.27
C ALA A 185 -37.94 -11.38 -37.77
N LYS A 186 -39.26 -11.65 -37.77
CA LYS A 186 -39.82 -12.95 -37.40
C LYS A 186 -39.25 -14.07 -38.29
N LYS A 187 -39.29 -13.92 -39.61
CA LYS A 187 -38.75 -14.91 -40.55
C LYS A 187 -37.25 -15.14 -40.34
N THR A 188 -36.48 -14.08 -40.10
CA THR A 188 -35.03 -14.19 -39.86
C THR A 188 -34.74 -14.96 -38.57
N LEU A 189 -35.47 -14.67 -37.49
CA LEU A 189 -35.31 -15.38 -36.21
C LEU A 189 -35.78 -16.83 -36.32
N MET A 190 -36.93 -17.09 -36.96
CA MET A 190 -37.41 -18.45 -37.17
C MET A 190 -36.42 -19.27 -37.98
N PHE A 191 -35.85 -18.71 -39.06
CA PHE A 191 -34.80 -19.37 -39.84
C PHE A 191 -33.57 -19.71 -38.98
N GLN A 192 -33.11 -18.78 -38.13
CA GLN A 192 -31.95 -19.03 -37.27
C GLN A 192 -32.22 -20.11 -36.22
N LEU A 193 -33.41 -20.11 -35.61
CA LEU A 193 -33.79 -21.11 -34.61
C LEU A 193 -34.01 -22.48 -35.24
N SER A 194 -34.75 -22.55 -36.35
CA SER A 194 -34.99 -23.82 -37.06
C SER A 194 -33.69 -24.45 -37.55
N LEU A 195 -32.77 -23.64 -38.12
CA LEU A 195 -31.45 -24.12 -38.54
C LEU A 195 -30.61 -24.59 -37.34
N SER A 196 -30.69 -23.91 -36.20
CA SER A 196 -29.94 -24.30 -35.00
C SER A 196 -30.45 -25.63 -34.43
N ASP A 197 -31.77 -25.83 -34.39
CA ASP A 197 -32.37 -27.08 -33.95
C ASP A 197 -32.05 -28.25 -34.91
N GLU A 198 -32.09 -28.02 -36.21
CA GLU A 198 -31.72 -29.04 -37.21
C GLU A 198 -30.23 -29.39 -37.15
N LEU A 199 -29.34 -28.40 -36.99
CA LEU A 199 -27.91 -28.65 -36.80
C LEU A 199 -27.64 -29.42 -35.50
N LYS A 200 -28.41 -29.16 -34.44
CA LYS A 200 -28.31 -29.85 -33.15
C LYS A 200 -28.76 -31.31 -33.26
N THR A 201 -29.87 -31.61 -33.95
CA THR A 201 -30.32 -33.00 -34.17
C THR A 201 -29.31 -33.75 -35.03
N LYS A 202 -28.82 -33.14 -36.12
CA LYS A 202 -27.78 -33.72 -36.97
C LYS A 202 -26.47 -33.94 -36.23
N TYR A 203 -26.03 -33.01 -35.38
CA TYR A 203 -24.82 -33.17 -34.56
C TYR A 203 -24.94 -34.34 -33.57
N GLY A 204 -26.11 -34.50 -32.93
CA GLY A 204 -26.39 -35.60 -32.01
C GLY A 204 -26.38 -36.98 -32.69
N GLN A 205 -26.88 -37.06 -33.93
CA GLN A 205 -26.93 -38.30 -34.72
C GLN A 205 -25.63 -38.60 -35.49
N ALA A 206 -24.77 -37.59 -35.69
CA ALA A 206 -23.58 -37.69 -36.52
C ALA A 206 -22.46 -38.55 -35.90
N LYS A 207 -21.68 -39.23 -36.75
CA LYS A 207 -20.47 -39.95 -36.33
C LYS A 207 -19.39 -38.97 -35.83
N ARG A 208 -18.45 -39.46 -35.02
CA ARG A 208 -17.39 -38.65 -34.37
C ARG A 208 -16.58 -37.78 -35.34
N GLN A 209 -16.36 -38.23 -36.57
CA GLN A 209 -15.64 -37.46 -37.59
C GLN A 209 -16.46 -36.28 -38.12
N GLN A 210 -17.76 -36.48 -38.39
CA GLN A 210 -18.67 -35.41 -38.81
C GLN A 210 -18.91 -34.38 -37.69
N GLN A 211 -18.96 -34.84 -36.44
CA GLN A 211 -19.01 -33.96 -35.27
C GLN A 211 -17.76 -33.07 -35.16
N LYS A 212 -16.57 -33.56 -35.53
CA LYS A 212 -15.35 -32.74 -35.58
C LYS A 212 -15.43 -31.65 -36.64
N TYR A 213 -15.85 -31.98 -37.86
CA TYR A 213 -16.02 -30.99 -38.94
C TYR A 213 -17.03 -29.89 -38.55
N LEU A 214 -18.17 -30.26 -37.96
CA LEU A 214 -19.13 -29.29 -37.45
C LEU A 214 -18.55 -28.43 -36.32
N ALA A 215 -17.73 -29.01 -35.43
CA ALA A 215 -17.05 -28.29 -34.36
C ALA A 215 -15.93 -27.36 -34.87
N GLU A 216 -15.34 -27.63 -36.03
CA GLU A 216 -14.37 -26.74 -36.69
C GLU A 216 -15.06 -25.54 -37.34
N LEU A 217 -16.21 -25.76 -37.99
CA LEU A 217 -17.04 -24.70 -38.57
C LEU A 217 -17.49 -23.69 -37.50
N THR A 218 -17.87 -24.16 -36.30
CA THR A 218 -18.24 -23.27 -35.18
C THR A 218 -17.06 -22.54 -34.55
N GLN A 219 -15.81 -22.94 -34.85
CA GLN A 219 -14.59 -22.24 -34.45
C GLN A 219 -14.09 -21.21 -35.49
N GLY A 220 -14.92 -20.89 -36.49
CA GLY A 220 -14.61 -19.92 -37.54
C GLY A 220 -14.23 -18.52 -37.03
N ARG A 221 -13.51 -17.78 -37.87
CA ARG A 221 -12.96 -16.44 -37.57
C ARG A 221 -14.02 -15.44 -37.09
N LEU A 222 -15.25 -15.52 -37.61
CA LEU A 222 -16.35 -14.62 -37.25
C LEU A 222 -16.88 -14.84 -35.83
N LEU A 223 -17.11 -16.09 -35.42
CA LEU A 223 -17.59 -16.41 -34.07
C LEU A 223 -16.54 -16.06 -33.01
N LYS A 224 -15.25 -16.26 -33.33
CA LYS A 224 -14.11 -15.78 -32.50
C LYS A 224 -14.12 -14.27 -32.33
N LYS A 225 -14.24 -13.50 -33.43
CA LYS A 225 -14.26 -12.02 -33.41
C LYS A 225 -15.37 -11.45 -32.52
N TYR A 226 -16.55 -12.07 -32.52
CA TYR A 226 -17.71 -11.62 -31.75
C TYR A 226 -17.90 -12.32 -30.40
N LYS A 227 -16.97 -13.20 -29.98
CA LYS A 227 -17.04 -13.96 -28.72
C LYS A 227 -18.32 -14.81 -28.59
N LEU A 228 -18.75 -15.44 -29.68
CA LEU A 228 -19.97 -16.25 -29.74
C LEU A 228 -19.70 -17.76 -29.75
N ILE A 229 -18.45 -18.20 -29.57
CA ILE A 229 -18.10 -19.63 -29.59
C ILE A 229 -18.82 -20.39 -28.48
N ASP A 230 -18.81 -19.88 -27.26
CA ASP A 230 -19.42 -20.57 -26.13
C ASP A 230 -20.94 -20.66 -26.30
N LYS A 231 -21.56 -19.59 -26.82
CA LYS A 231 -22.97 -19.59 -27.18
C LYS A 231 -23.28 -20.61 -28.30
N ALA A 232 -22.45 -20.68 -29.33
CA ALA A 232 -22.62 -21.67 -30.40
C ALA A 232 -22.48 -23.12 -29.88
N ARG A 233 -21.58 -23.36 -28.93
CA ARG A 233 -21.43 -24.67 -28.28
C ARG A 233 -22.64 -25.05 -27.44
N GLU A 234 -23.20 -24.09 -26.70
CA GLU A 234 -24.40 -24.27 -25.90
C GLU A 234 -25.62 -24.61 -26.76
N GLU A 235 -25.90 -23.82 -27.80
CA GLU A 235 -27.03 -24.01 -28.71
C GLU A 235 -26.97 -25.38 -29.41
N LEU A 236 -25.78 -25.78 -29.86
CA LEU A 236 -25.55 -27.06 -30.56
C LEU A 236 -25.28 -28.24 -29.61
N LYS A 237 -25.34 -28.03 -28.28
CA LYS A 237 -24.99 -29.02 -27.25
C LYS A 237 -23.66 -29.73 -27.51
N MET A 238 -22.69 -29.01 -28.05
CA MET A 238 -21.36 -29.55 -28.32
C MET A 238 -20.68 -29.85 -26.99
N LYS A 239 -20.04 -31.03 -26.87
CA LYS A 239 -19.21 -31.33 -25.70
C LYS A 239 -18.17 -30.23 -25.58
N ALA A 240 -18.17 -29.52 -24.45
CA ALA A 240 -17.14 -28.55 -24.15
C ALA A 240 -15.81 -29.31 -24.23
N GLY A 241 -15.02 -29.04 -25.28
CA GLY A 241 -13.65 -29.52 -25.31
C GLY A 241 -13.03 -28.99 -24.04
N THR A 242 -12.63 -29.88 -23.13
CA THR A 242 -11.97 -29.49 -21.89
C THR A 242 -10.89 -28.51 -22.30
N THR A 243 -11.10 -27.23 -22.05
CA THR A 243 -10.00 -26.29 -21.97
C THR A 243 -9.29 -26.79 -20.73
N ARG A 244 -8.43 -27.81 -20.88
CA ARG A 244 -7.44 -28.14 -19.87
C ARG A 244 -6.87 -26.78 -19.54
N PHE A 245 -7.12 -26.29 -18.32
CA PHE A 245 -6.38 -25.17 -17.77
C PHE A 245 -4.95 -25.41 -18.23
N LYS A 246 -4.41 -24.55 -19.10
CA LYS A 246 -3.17 -24.85 -19.81
C LYS A 246 -2.08 -25.07 -18.78
N LYS A 247 -1.87 -26.34 -18.38
CA LYS A 247 -0.74 -26.81 -17.56
C LYS A 247 0.61 -26.54 -18.25
N GLY A 248 0.60 -25.98 -19.47
CA GLY A 248 1.77 -25.53 -20.22
C GLY A 248 2.02 -24.01 -20.22
N SER A 249 1.23 -23.20 -19.50
CA SER A 249 1.55 -21.79 -19.30
C SER A 249 2.98 -21.66 -18.75
N LEU A 250 3.81 -20.81 -19.35
CA LEU A 250 5.19 -20.55 -18.90
C LEU A 250 5.24 -20.26 -17.39
N SER A 251 4.22 -19.56 -16.89
CA SER A 251 3.98 -19.30 -15.47
C SER A 251 4.00 -20.57 -14.62
N TYR A 252 3.27 -21.62 -15.00
CA TYR A 252 3.15 -22.84 -14.20
C TYR A 252 4.47 -23.62 -14.12
N ARG A 253 5.29 -23.56 -15.18
CA ARG A 253 6.61 -24.22 -15.22
C ARG A 253 7.67 -23.46 -14.43
N LEU A 254 7.61 -22.12 -14.42
CA LEU A 254 8.60 -21.28 -13.77
C LEU A 254 8.27 -20.95 -12.31
N GLU A 255 6.99 -21.00 -11.93
CA GLU A 255 6.51 -20.68 -10.58
C GLU A 255 7.24 -21.46 -9.47
N PRO A 256 7.46 -22.78 -9.56
CA PRO A 256 8.19 -23.51 -8.52
C PRO A 256 9.63 -23.04 -8.35
N LYS A 257 10.37 -22.82 -9.46
CA LYS A 257 11.76 -22.35 -9.43
C LYS A 257 11.88 -20.95 -8.85
N ILE A 258 10.96 -20.06 -9.21
CA ILE A 258 10.91 -18.70 -8.69
C ILE A 258 10.56 -18.73 -7.19
N PHE A 259 9.62 -19.58 -6.77
CA PHE A 259 9.25 -19.72 -5.36
C PHE A 259 10.43 -20.22 -4.53
N GLU A 260 11.13 -21.24 -5.01
CA GLU A 260 12.34 -21.77 -4.36
C GLU A 260 13.40 -20.69 -4.24
N PHE A 261 13.67 -19.93 -5.32
CA PHE A 261 14.63 -18.81 -5.29
C PHE A 261 14.25 -17.75 -4.25
N TYR A 262 12.98 -17.33 -4.18
CA TYR A 262 12.54 -16.36 -3.17
C TYR A 262 12.55 -16.93 -1.75
N GLU A 263 12.37 -18.23 -1.56
CA GLU A 263 12.40 -18.87 -0.23
C GLU A 263 13.81 -19.07 0.34
N ARG A 264 14.86 -18.85 -0.46
CA ARG A 264 16.25 -18.83 0.03
C ARG A 264 16.48 -17.66 0.98
N ASP A 265 17.29 -17.91 1.99
CA ASP A 265 17.53 -16.94 3.08
C ASP A 265 18.35 -15.74 2.65
N ASP A 266 19.20 -15.91 1.64
CA ASP A 266 19.98 -14.83 1.04
C ASP A 266 19.07 -13.81 0.34
N ASN A 267 17.94 -14.26 -0.19
CA ASN A 267 17.01 -13.45 -0.98
C ASN A 267 15.84 -12.92 -0.14
N SER A 268 15.42 -13.64 0.90
CA SER A 268 14.42 -13.17 1.86
C SER A 268 14.63 -13.73 3.26
N LYS A 269 14.32 -12.97 4.30
CA LYS A 269 14.34 -13.42 5.71
C LYS A 269 12.95 -13.75 6.24
N ILE A 270 12.84 -14.76 7.10
CA ILE A 270 11.58 -15.08 7.80
C ILE A 270 11.40 -14.11 8.97
N THR A 271 10.18 -13.61 9.19
CA THR A 271 9.92 -12.78 10.37
C THR A 271 9.78 -13.61 11.65
N PRO A 272 10.26 -13.11 12.80
CA PRO A 272 10.33 -13.91 14.04
C PRO A 272 8.96 -14.14 14.71
N GLY A 273 7.94 -13.33 14.41
CA GLY A 273 6.65 -13.38 15.11
C GLY A 273 5.78 -14.56 14.67
N MET A 274 5.32 -15.39 15.62
CA MET A 274 4.38 -16.50 15.32
C MET A 274 3.03 -16.02 14.73
N LYS A 275 2.58 -14.83 15.12
CA LYS A 275 1.36 -14.21 14.58
C LYS A 275 1.59 -13.54 13.23
N ASP A 276 2.84 -13.39 12.82
CA ASP A 276 3.25 -12.65 11.65
C ASP A 276 3.12 -13.49 10.38
N THR A 277 1.87 -13.70 9.98
CA THR A 277 1.48 -14.62 8.92
C THR A 277 0.65 -13.89 7.88
N VAL A 278 0.84 -14.26 6.61
CA VAL A 278 0.07 -13.73 5.49
C VAL A 278 -0.89 -14.80 5.02
N THR A 279 -2.17 -14.45 4.86
CA THR A 279 -3.21 -15.34 4.36
C THR A 279 -3.73 -14.83 3.02
N LYS A 280 -3.73 -15.70 2.00
CA LYS A 280 -4.31 -15.40 0.69
C LYS A 280 -4.97 -16.66 0.15
N ASN A 281 -6.20 -16.53 -0.37
CA ASN A 281 -6.98 -17.65 -0.92
C ASN A 281 -7.10 -18.85 0.04
N GLY A 282 -7.28 -18.60 1.34
CA GLY A 282 -7.39 -19.65 2.36
C GLY A 282 -6.07 -20.32 2.76
N VAL A 283 -4.94 -19.97 2.13
CA VAL A 283 -3.62 -20.49 2.48
C VAL A 283 -2.89 -19.51 3.39
N LYS A 284 -2.57 -19.95 4.61
CA LYS A 284 -1.81 -19.20 5.62
C LYS A 284 -0.33 -19.62 5.59
N LYS A 285 0.58 -18.64 5.48
CA LYS A 285 2.04 -18.83 5.42
C LYS A 285 2.73 -17.81 6.31
N GLN A 286 3.89 -18.18 6.87
CA GLN A 286 4.74 -17.25 7.63
C GLN A 286 5.22 -16.11 6.73
N ARG A 287 5.18 -14.86 7.24
CA ARG A 287 5.67 -13.71 6.48
C ARG A 287 7.18 -13.81 6.27
N ARG A 288 7.61 -13.52 5.05
CA ARG A 288 9.02 -13.34 4.67
C ARG A 288 9.22 -11.95 4.11
N ILE A 289 10.40 -11.39 4.32
CA ILE A 289 10.77 -10.04 3.93
C ILE A 289 11.95 -10.12 2.98
N LEU A 290 11.86 -9.42 1.85
CA LEU A 290 12.96 -9.36 0.89
C LEU A 290 14.17 -8.65 1.49
N ASN A 291 15.36 -9.21 1.25
CA ASN A 291 16.61 -8.59 1.70
C ASN A 291 17.07 -7.47 0.75
N ASP A 292 16.66 -7.54 -0.52
CA ASP A 292 17.03 -6.56 -1.54
C ASP A 292 15.83 -6.20 -2.44
N THR A 293 16.04 -5.27 -3.37
CA THR A 293 15.03 -4.87 -4.36
C THR A 293 14.72 -6.03 -5.31
N VAL A 294 13.48 -6.05 -5.82
CA VAL A 294 13.05 -7.09 -6.77
C VAL A 294 13.86 -7.06 -8.07
N GLU A 295 14.39 -5.89 -8.43
CA GLU A 295 15.23 -5.68 -9.62
C GLU A 295 16.55 -6.42 -9.48
N LYS A 296 17.30 -6.21 -8.40
CA LYS A 296 18.56 -6.93 -8.15
C LYS A 296 18.35 -8.43 -7.98
N LEU A 297 17.25 -8.84 -7.34
CA LEU A 297 16.89 -10.25 -7.22
C LEU A 297 16.56 -10.88 -8.58
N HIS A 298 16.01 -10.11 -9.51
CA HIS A 298 15.74 -10.58 -10.88
C HIS A 298 17.04 -10.77 -11.66
N GLU A 299 17.98 -9.84 -11.56
CA GLU A 299 19.32 -9.97 -12.16
C GLU A 299 20.04 -11.21 -11.60
N LYS A 300 20.06 -11.37 -10.27
CA LYS A 300 20.64 -12.55 -9.62
C LYS A 300 19.98 -13.85 -10.09
N PHE A 301 18.65 -13.86 -10.24
CA PHE A 301 17.93 -15.03 -10.74
C PHE A 301 18.33 -15.40 -12.18
N LEU A 302 18.52 -14.40 -13.07
CA LEU A 302 18.95 -14.63 -14.45
C LEU A 302 20.40 -15.14 -14.53
N ILE A 303 21.28 -14.63 -13.68
CA ILE A 303 22.68 -15.10 -13.59
C ILE A 303 22.72 -16.56 -13.12
N GLU A 304 21.94 -16.93 -12.10
CA GLU A 304 21.88 -18.30 -11.60
C GLU A 304 21.17 -19.27 -12.57
N ASN A 305 20.29 -18.76 -13.43
CA ASN A 305 19.47 -19.56 -14.33
C ASN A 305 19.61 -19.05 -15.77
N THR A 306 20.81 -19.15 -16.33
CA THR A 306 21.14 -18.74 -17.71
C THR A 306 20.24 -19.38 -18.77
N ASN A 307 19.71 -20.57 -18.50
CA ASN A 307 18.81 -21.30 -19.38
C ASN A 307 17.36 -20.76 -19.41
N ILE A 308 17.03 -19.76 -18.57
CA ILE A 308 15.68 -19.24 -18.42
C ILE A 308 15.63 -17.77 -18.81
N THR A 309 14.97 -17.48 -19.93
CA THR A 309 14.66 -16.10 -20.32
C THR A 309 13.37 -15.65 -19.63
N LEU A 310 13.51 -14.76 -18.65
CA LEU A 310 12.39 -14.26 -17.86
C LEU A 310 12.43 -12.74 -17.77
N SER A 311 11.32 -12.08 -18.10
CA SER A 311 11.21 -10.63 -17.94
C SER A 311 10.97 -10.24 -16.48
N TYR A 312 11.47 -9.07 -16.09
CA TYR A 312 11.28 -8.49 -14.76
C TYR A 312 9.80 -8.44 -14.33
N THR A 313 8.91 -8.07 -15.26
CA THR A 313 7.47 -7.97 -15.00
C THR A 313 6.85 -9.34 -14.68
N THR A 314 7.30 -10.39 -15.37
CA THR A 314 6.82 -11.75 -15.12
C THR A 314 7.38 -12.28 -13.80
N PHE A 315 8.68 -12.08 -13.55
CA PHE A 315 9.33 -12.43 -12.29
C PHE A 315 8.64 -11.78 -11.07
N SER A 316 8.37 -10.48 -11.16
CA SER A 316 7.70 -9.70 -10.10
C SER A 316 6.26 -10.19 -9.85
N ARG A 317 5.53 -10.59 -10.90
CA ARG A 317 4.17 -11.12 -10.79
C ARG A 317 4.12 -12.52 -10.20
N LEU A 318 5.14 -13.34 -10.44
CA LEU A 318 5.28 -14.69 -9.93
C LEU A 318 5.88 -14.74 -8.52
N ARG A 319 6.09 -13.59 -7.87
CA ARG A 319 6.53 -13.56 -6.47
C ARG A 319 5.49 -14.20 -5.55
N PRO A 320 5.90 -15.11 -4.63
CA PRO A 320 5.01 -15.68 -3.64
C PRO A 320 4.35 -14.61 -2.76
N PHE A 321 3.07 -14.77 -2.43
CA PHE A 321 2.33 -13.74 -1.69
C PHE A 321 2.80 -13.54 -0.24
N TRP A 322 3.48 -14.54 0.34
CA TRP A 322 4.04 -14.47 1.70
C TRP A 322 5.41 -13.80 1.74
N VAL A 323 6.01 -13.50 0.59
CA VAL A 323 7.25 -12.75 0.46
C VAL A 323 6.92 -11.30 0.13
N GLN A 324 7.22 -10.40 1.06
CA GLN A 324 6.83 -8.98 1.00
C GLN A 324 8.07 -8.07 0.98
N PRO A 325 7.97 -6.88 0.37
CA PRO A 325 9.01 -5.87 0.53
C PRO A 325 9.10 -5.41 2.00
N PRO A 326 10.29 -5.01 2.47
CA PRO A 326 10.48 -4.50 3.82
C PRO A 326 9.69 -3.21 4.06
N LYS A 327 9.09 -3.08 5.26
CA LYS A 327 8.51 -1.83 5.78
C LYS A 327 9.47 -1.17 6.76
N GLU A 328 9.19 0.07 7.14
CA GLU A 328 9.96 0.79 8.18
C GLU A 328 10.01 0.03 9.51
N SER A 329 8.91 -0.64 9.89
CA SER A 329 8.85 -1.47 11.10
C SER A 329 9.69 -2.74 11.03
N ASP A 330 10.16 -3.12 9.83
CA ASP A 330 10.91 -4.35 9.59
C ASP A 330 12.44 -4.12 9.54
N ARG A 331 12.90 -2.88 9.80
CA ARG A 331 14.32 -2.53 9.87
C ARG A 331 14.95 -3.12 11.14
N ASP A 332 16.12 -3.75 11.00
CA ASP A 332 16.88 -4.34 12.12
C ASP A 332 17.69 -3.27 12.90
N THR A 333 17.15 -2.05 13.03
CA THR A 333 17.78 -0.93 13.73
C THR A 333 16.89 -0.51 14.91
N CYS A 334 17.45 -0.39 16.12
CA CYS A 334 16.69 0.09 17.28
C CYS A 334 16.35 1.56 17.12
N GLY A 335 15.09 1.88 16.79
CA GLY A 335 14.54 3.25 16.82
C GLY A 335 14.13 3.69 18.23
N CYS A 336 14.82 3.19 19.25
CA CYS A 336 14.50 3.46 20.64
C CYS A 336 15.02 4.83 21.07
N LYS A 337 14.35 5.48 22.03
CA LYS A 337 14.74 6.79 22.60
C LYS A 337 16.22 6.87 22.99
N LYS A 338 16.78 5.76 23.49
CA LYS A 338 18.21 5.64 23.83
C LYS A 338 19.13 5.83 22.62
N HIS A 339 18.84 5.18 21.48
CA HIS A 339 19.64 5.33 20.25
C HIS A 339 19.50 6.73 19.66
N GLU A 340 18.29 7.28 19.62
CA GLU A 340 18.03 8.62 19.10
C GLU A 340 18.71 9.71 19.94
N ASN A 341 18.60 9.63 21.28
CA ASN A 341 19.26 10.58 22.16
C ASN A 341 20.79 10.46 22.09
N MET A 342 21.31 9.24 22.01
CA MET A 342 22.74 9.03 21.83
C MET A 342 23.23 9.60 20.49
N GLN A 343 22.46 9.46 19.40
CA GLN A 343 22.80 10.06 18.11
C GLN A 343 22.89 11.58 18.21
N PHE A 344 21.95 12.23 18.91
CA PHE A 344 22.01 13.68 19.07
C PHE A 344 23.23 14.16 19.85
N LEU A 345 23.66 13.41 20.87
CA LEU A 345 24.89 13.70 21.61
C LEU A 345 26.13 13.54 20.71
N VAL A 346 26.21 12.41 19.98
CA VAL A 346 27.30 12.14 19.01
C VAL A 346 27.35 13.20 17.93
N ASP A 347 26.20 13.60 17.38
CA ASP A 347 26.12 14.61 16.32
C ASP A 347 26.60 15.98 16.81
N SER A 348 26.30 16.35 18.06
CA SER A 348 26.80 17.59 18.66
C SER A 348 28.30 17.51 18.95
N LEU A 349 28.80 16.42 19.54
CA LEU A 349 30.23 16.25 19.80
C LEU A 349 31.08 16.14 18.53
N PHE A 350 30.55 15.50 17.47
CA PHE A 350 31.22 15.44 16.18
C PHE A 350 31.32 16.82 15.51
N LYS A 351 30.30 17.66 15.64
CA LYS A 351 30.37 19.06 15.14
C LYS A 351 31.45 19.87 15.85
N LEU A 352 31.62 19.62 17.14
CA LEU A 352 32.65 20.21 18.00
C LEU A 352 34.02 19.50 17.86
N GLN A 353 34.13 18.50 16.97
CA GLN A 353 35.34 17.72 16.71
C GLN A 353 35.92 16.95 17.90
N HIS A 354 35.14 16.71 18.95
CA HIS A 354 35.55 15.88 20.09
C HIS A 354 35.43 14.36 19.83
N VAL A 355 34.86 13.98 18.69
CA VAL A 355 34.61 12.58 18.33
C VAL A 355 34.93 12.37 16.85
N GLU A 356 35.71 11.33 16.54
CA GLU A 356 36.20 11.03 15.18
C GLU A 356 35.12 10.51 14.22
N SER A 357 34.08 9.84 14.72
CA SER A 357 33.09 9.18 13.87
C SER A 357 31.64 9.36 14.35
N LYS A 358 30.71 9.40 13.39
CA LYS A 358 29.25 9.38 13.67
C LYS A 358 28.68 7.96 13.80
N SER A 359 29.48 6.96 13.50
CA SER A 359 29.06 5.56 13.43
C SER A 359 29.12 4.93 14.82
N PHE A 360 27.97 4.51 15.36
CA PHE A 360 27.92 3.84 16.66
C PHE A 360 28.82 2.60 16.74
N SER A 361 28.94 1.85 15.65
CA SER A 361 29.77 0.64 15.61
C SER A 361 31.24 0.96 15.83
N ASP A 362 31.70 2.11 15.36
CA ASP A 362 33.09 2.53 15.46
C ASP A 362 33.33 3.21 16.81
N LEU A 363 32.39 4.01 17.30
CA LEU A 363 32.44 4.56 18.66
C LEU A 363 32.49 3.48 19.74
N ILE A 364 31.65 2.45 19.63
CA ILE A 364 31.65 1.35 20.61
C ILE A 364 33.01 0.64 20.60
N LYS A 365 33.66 0.48 19.44
CA LYS A 365 35.01 -0.10 19.34
C LYS A 365 36.05 0.81 20.00
N THR A 366 35.98 2.12 19.78
CA THR A 366 36.92 3.07 20.37
C THR A 366 36.86 3.05 21.90
N PHE A 367 35.65 2.97 22.46
CA PHE A 367 35.46 3.06 23.92
C PHE A 367 35.38 1.70 24.64
N SER A 368 35.50 0.56 23.96
CA SER A 368 35.37 -0.78 24.58
C SER A 368 36.49 -1.70 24.12
N CYS A 369 37.12 -2.45 25.04
CA CYS A 369 38.19 -3.38 24.72
C CYS A 369 37.71 -4.60 23.89
N ASP A 370 36.55 -5.17 24.25
CA ASP A 370 35.88 -6.22 23.48
C ASP A 370 34.36 -6.02 23.51
N ILE A 371 33.75 -6.01 22.32
CA ILE A 371 32.31 -5.84 22.11
C ILE A 371 31.55 -7.13 22.47
N LYS A 372 32.23 -8.28 22.44
CA LYS A 372 31.62 -9.60 22.73
C LYS A 372 31.70 -9.97 24.20
N ASP A 373 32.55 -9.29 24.97
CA ASP A 373 32.69 -9.54 26.39
C ASP A 373 31.60 -8.83 27.21
N LEU A 374 31.03 -9.57 28.16
CA LEU A 374 29.95 -9.08 29.01
C LEU A 374 30.47 -8.02 29.98
N ASP A 375 31.60 -8.26 30.62
CA ASP A 375 32.11 -7.42 31.69
C ASP A 375 32.63 -6.07 31.14
N CYS A 376 33.24 -6.08 29.96
CA CYS A 376 33.58 -4.87 29.20
C CYS A 376 32.35 -4.02 28.86
N MET A 377 31.33 -4.61 28.24
CA MET A 377 30.14 -3.87 27.81
C MET A 377 29.25 -3.41 28.97
N TYR A 378 29.38 -4.03 30.15
CA TYR A 378 28.71 -3.64 31.39
C TYR A 378 29.51 -2.65 32.25
N GLY A 379 30.70 -2.24 31.82
CA GLY A 379 31.52 -1.25 32.54
C GLY A 379 32.21 -1.81 33.79
N LYS A 380 32.36 -3.14 33.88
CA LYS A 380 33.11 -3.83 34.95
C LYS A 380 34.58 -4.05 34.60
N CYS A 381 34.96 -3.80 33.35
CA CYS A 381 36.34 -3.91 32.90
C CYS A 381 37.20 -2.78 33.46
N GLU A 382 38.30 -3.13 34.11
CA GLU A 382 39.26 -2.17 34.69
C GLU A 382 39.96 -1.30 33.63
N LYS A 383 40.04 -1.78 32.38
CA LYS A 383 40.76 -1.10 31.28
C LYS A 383 39.96 -0.01 30.56
N CYS A 384 38.62 -0.08 30.59
CA CYS A 384 37.74 0.85 29.85
C CYS A 384 36.54 1.32 30.69
N LYS A 385 36.70 1.33 32.02
CA LYS A 385 35.70 1.81 32.97
C LYS A 385 35.44 3.31 32.79
N GLU A 386 36.51 4.06 32.56
CA GLU A 386 36.48 5.50 32.33
C GLU A 386 36.49 5.77 30.82
N ILE A 387 35.52 6.58 30.39
CA ILE A 387 35.36 6.97 29.00
C ILE A 387 36.01 8.34 28.86
N ASN A 388 37.27 8.35 28.47
CA ASN A 388 38.00 9.60 28.25
C ASN A 388 37.73 10.09 26.82
N ILE A 389 36.98 11.18 26.72
CA ILE A 389 36.83 11.91 25.45
C ILE A 389 38.05 12.82 25.33
N ILE A 390 38.72 12.81 24.18
CA ILE A 390 39.88 13.68 23.94
C ILE A 390 39.38 15.14 23.94
N THR A 391 39.78 15.91 24.94
CA THR A 391 39.66 17.36 24.94
C THR A 391 40.82 17.90 24.11
N ASN A 392 40.53 18.67 23.06
CA ASN A 392 41.55 19.57 22.54
C ASN A 392 41.69 20.68 23.59
N ASP A 393 42.83 20.75 24.26
CA ASP A 393 43.13 21.65 25.39
C ASP A 393 43.19 23.15 25.01
N GLN A 394 42.43 23.59 24.00
CA GLN A 394 42.51 24.94 23.42
C GLN A 394 41.16 25.68 23.36
N GLY A 395 40.08 25.14 23.92
CA GLY A 395 38.76 25.80 23.95
C GLY A 395 38.27 26.02 25.38
N ASP A 396 37.71 27.20 25.66
CA ASP A 396 37.07 27.50 26.94
C ASP A 396 35.94 26.50 27.20
N ASN A 397 36.10 25.65 28.22
CA ASN A 397 35.13 24.62 28.63
C ASN A 397 33.73 25.16 29.04
N ASN A 398 33.56 26.48 29.00
CA ASN A 398 32.34 27.22 29.32
C ASN A 398 31.54 27.66 28.09
N GLU A 399 31.94 27.30 26.86
CA GLU A 399 31.13 27.61 25.69
C GLU A 399 29.75 26.94 25.76
N GLU A 400 28.69 27.71 25.50
CA GLU A 400 27.32 27.21 25.45
C GLU A 400 27.11 26.41 24.16
N THR A 401 26.62 25.19 24.30
CA THR A 401 26.28 24.31 23.18
C THR A 401 24.84 23.87 23.24
N SER A 402 24.26 23.63 22.06
CA SER A 402 22.89 23.18 21.93
C SER A 402 22.84 21.79 21.30
N TRP A 403 22.06 20.89 21.90
CA TRP A 403 21.78 19.58 21.33
C TRP A 403 20.32 19.21 21.50
N LEU A 404 19.87 18.24 20.70
CA LEU A 404 18.49 17.78 20.73
C LEU A 404 18.37 16.59 21.67
N GLN A 405 17.25 16.48 22.37
CA GLN A 405 16.96 15.31 23.19
C GLN A 405 15.45 15.03 23.18
N TRP A 406 15.08 13.77 23.05
CA TRP A 406 13.72 13.35 23.38
C TRP A 406 13.57 13.34 24.90
N LYS A 407 12.63 14.12 25.44
CA LYS A 407 12.22 14.08 26.85
C LYS A 407 10.75 13.70 26.95
N THR A 408 10.39 12.99 28.02
CA THR A 408 9.01 12.59 28.28
C THR A 408 8.48 13.53 29.35
N LYS A 409 7.58 14.44 28.96
CA LYS A 409 6.97 15.42 29.86
C LYS A 409 5.52 15.04 30.13
N LYS A 410 5.05 15.33 31.33
CA LYS A 410 3.64 15.22 31.69
C LYS A 410 2.99 16.59 31.50
N GLU A 411 1.99 16.68 30.64
CA GLU A 411 1.24 17.91 30.38
C GLU A 411 -0.22 17.67 30.75
N LYS A 412 -0.83 18.59 31.51
CA LYS A 412 -2.27 18.57 31.76
C LYS A 412 -2.98 19.15 30.55
N ARG A 413 -3.81 18.36 29.87
CA ARG A 413 -4.69 18.85 28.80
C ARG A 413 -6.14 18.58 29.13
N ASN A 414 -6.96 19.61 28.94
CA ASN A 414 -8.41 19.48 29.07
C ASN A 414 -8.96 18.78 27.81
N ILE A 415 -9.35 17.51 27.95
CA ILE A 415 -9.99 16.75 26.87
C ILE A 415 -11.44 16.49 27.30
N LYS A 416 -12.37 17.24 26.70
CA LYS A 416 -13.83 17.16 26.94
C LYS A 416 -14.26 17.56 28.37
N GLY A 417 -13.68 18.61 28.94
CA GLY A 417 -14.08 19.16 30.24
C GLY A 417 -13.36 18.55 31.44
N ASP A 418 -12.68 17.41 31.27
CA ASP A 418 -11.85 16.78 32.30
C ASP A 418 -10.37 17.07 32.04
N GLU A 419 -9.66 17.59 33.06
CA GLU A 419 -8.20 17.66 33.05
C GLU A 419 -7.61 16.25 33.09
N LYS A 420 -6.85 15.88 32.06
CA LYS A 420 -6.09 14.63 32.04
C LYS A 420 -4.61 14.92 31.88
N GLU A 421 -3.82 14.26 32.70
CA GLU A 421 -2.37 14.27 32.57
C GLU A 421 -1.98 13.31 31.43
N ILE A 422 -1.34 13.86 30.40
CA ILE A 422 -0.91 13.10 29.22
C ILE A 422 0.61 13.09 29.21
N THR A 423 1.20 11.90 29.13
CA THR A 423 2.63 11.74 28.87
C THR A 423 2.91 12.01 27.40
N LEU A 424 3.61 13.10 27.11
CA LEU A 424 4.03 13.48 25.77
C LEU A 424 5.55 13.30 25.66
N THR A 425 5.98 12.61 24.61
CA THR A 425 7.41 12.54 24.26
C THR A 425 7.67 13.65 23.25
N VAL A 426 8.41 14.66 23.68
CA VAL A 426 8.69 15.87 22.89
C VAL A 426 10.18 15.93 22.62
N LYS A 427 10.53 16.39 21.41
CA LYS A 427 11.91 16.67 21.03
C LYS A 427 12.22 18.10 21.46
N GLU A 428 13.18 18.24 22.36
CA GLU A 428 13.56 19.53 22.94
C GLU A 428 15.01 19.85 22.60
N THR A 429 15.31 21.13 22.45
CA THR A 429 16.67 21.64 22.37
C THR A 429 17.13 21.95 23.79
N VAL A 430 18.21 21.31 24.23
CA VAL A 430 18.88 21.60 25.49
C VAL A 430 20.09 22.48 25.16
N THR A 431 20.21 23.61 25.83
CA THR A 431 21.33 24.55 25.74
C THR A 431 22.06 24.51 27.08
N ASP A 432 23.32 24.07 27.07
CA ASP A 432 24.14 23.96 28.27
C ASP A 432 25.63 24.02 27.90
N SER A 433 26.52 24.07 28.89
CA SER A 433 27.96 24.03 28.70
C SER A 433 28.46 22.75 28.02
N ILE A 434 29.59 22.83 27.32
CA ILE A 434 30.28 21.66 26.72
C ILE A 434 30.58 20.59 27.78
N HIS A 435 30.99 20.97 28.99
CA HIS A 435 31.26 20.03 30.07
C HIS A 435 30.04 19.16 30.41
N VAL A 436 28.85 19.76 30.51
CA VAL A 436 27.60 19.03 30.78
C VAL A 436 27.24 18.10 29.61
N LEU A 437 27.53 18.50 28.37
CA LEU A 437 27.37 17.64 27.20
C LEU A 437 28.30 16.41 27.25
N MET A 438 29.56 16.60 27.65
CA MET A 438 30.56 15.52 27.76
C MET A 438 30.23 14.54 28.90
N ASP A 439 29.78 15.04 30.05
CA ASP A 439 29.34 14.19 31.17
C ASP A 439 28.06 13.40 30.82
N ALA A 440 27.10 14.07 30.16
CA ALA A 440 25.89 13.42 29.66
C ALA A 440 26.23 12.33 28.63
N PHE A 441 27.19 12.57 27.74
CA PHE A 441 27.66 11.56 26.79
C PHE A 441 28.33 10.38 27.50
N SER A 442 29.21 10.62 28.46
CA SER A 442 29.93 9.56 29.18
C SER A 442 28.95 8.66 29.93
N THR A 443 27.98 9.26 30.63
CA THR A 443 26.92 8.56 31.34
C THR A 443 26.02 7.76 30.40
N GLU A 444 25.56 8.37 29.30
CA GLU A 444 24.67 7.69 28.35
C GLU A 444 25.43 6.64 27.52
N MET A 445 26.73 6.81 27.24
CA MET A 445 27.56 5.84 26.54
C MET A 445 27.68 4.53 27.34
N GLN A 446 27.89 4.60 28.66
CA GLN A 446 27.90 3.40 29.51
C GLN A 446 26.57 2.65 29.42
N ARG A 447 25.44 3.37 29.48
CA ARG A 447 24.09 2.78 29.31
C ARG A 447 23.87 2.23 27.90
N PHE A 448 24.45 2.89 26.90
CA PHE A 448 24.34 2.52 25.50
C PHE A 448 25.13 1.24 25.18
N LYS A 449 26.33 1.05 25.74
CA LYS A 449 27.10 -0.20 25.62
C LYS A 449 26.29 -1.41 26.10
N ILE A 450 25.72 -1.33 27.30
CA ILE A 450 24.85 -2.39 27.86
C ILE A 450 23.67 -2.68 26.92
N HIS A 451 23.03 -1.62 26.42
CA HIS A 451 21.88 -1.74 25.52
C HIS A 451 22.26 -2.37 24.18
N ALA A 452 23.37 -1.96 23.58
CA ALA A 452 23.89 -2.50 22.32
C ALA A 452 24.28 -3.97 22.44
N PHE A 453 24.97 -4.35 23.52
CA PHE A 453 25.33 -5.74 23.82
C PHE A 453 24.09 -6.62 23.97
N ASN A 454 23.11 -6.17 24.75
CA ASN A 454 21.87 -6.92 24.96
C ASN A 454 21.09 -7.14 23.67
N ILE A 455 20.99 -6.12 22.80
CA ILE A 455 20.36 -6.28 21.48
C ILE A 455 21.13 -7.29 20.64
N ALA A 456 22.45 -7.15 20.53
CA ALA A 456 23.27 -8.05 19.72
C ALA A 456 23.13 -9.51 20.20
N ASN A 457 23.16 -9.72 21.52
CA ASN A 457 23.00 -11.04 22.11
C ASN A 457 21.59 -11.62 21.89
N GLN A 458 20.53 -10.82 22.09
CA GLN A 458 19.16 -11.23 21.81
C GLN A 458 18.97 -11.61 20.34
N MET A 459 19.52 -10.85 19.40
CA MET A 459 19.45 -11.14 17.97
C MET A 459 20.20 -12.43 17.62
N LYS A 460 21.38 -12.66 18.22
CA LYS A 460 22.15 -13.91 18.06
C LYS A 460 21.36 -15.12 18.55
N HIS A 461 20.74 -15.05 19.73
CA HIS A 461 19.89 -16.12 20.26
C HIS A 461 18.66 -16.37 19.39
N LEU A 462 17.99 -15.31 18.90
CA LEU A 462 16.86 -15.44 17.98
C LEU A 462 17.26 -16.15 16.68
N HIS A 463 18.41 -15.79 16.09
CA HIS A 463 18.93 -16.46 14.90
C HIS A 463 19.24 -17.94 15.16
N HIS A 464 19.81 -18.26 16.33
CA HIS A 464 20.07 -19.66 16.72
C HIS A 464 18.78 -20.48 16.84
N LEU A 465 17.75 -19.94 17.50
CA LEU A 465 16.44 -20.59 17.64
C LEU A 465 15.75 -20.79 16.27
N GLN A 466 15.89 -19.84 15.35
CA GLN A 466 15.38 -19.98 13.98
C GLN A 466 16.06 -21.13 13.22
N LYS A 467 17.38 -21.30 13.38
CA LYS A 467 18.14 -22.43 12.79
C LYS A 467 17.66 -23.77 13.35
N ILE A 468 17.44 -23.87 14.66
CA ILE A 468 16.92 -25.08 15.30
C ILE A 468 15.52 -25.43 14.78
N LYS A 469 14.58 -24.46 14.75
CA LYS A 469 13.22 -24.69 14.25
C LYS A 469 13.17 -25.19 12.80
N ARG A 470 14.15 -24.84 11.97
CA ARG A 470 14.26 -25.37 10.59
C ARG A 470 14.63 -26.84 10.55
N LYS A 471 15.54 -27.28 11.42
CA LYS A 471 15.93 -28.70 11.54
C LYS A 471 14.77 -29.58 12.02
N PHE A 472 13.90 -29.02 12.87
CA PHE A 472 12.72 -29.70 13.41
C PHE A 472 11.42 -29.49 12.62
N LYS A 473 11.46 -29.09 11.34
CA LYS A 473 10.24 -29.10 10.51
C LYS A 473 9.73 -30.56 10.44
N PRO A 474 8.55 -30.89 11.00
CA PRO A 474 8.00 -32.23 10.85
C PRO A 474 7.82 -32.49 9.35
N ARG A 475 8.29 -33.65 8.88
CA ARG A 475 7.93 -34.17 7.55
C ARG A 475 6.41 -34.12 7.49
N ARG A 476 5.86 -33.21 6.67
CA ARG A 476 4.42 -33.12 6.48
C ARG A 476 3.96 -34.47 5.98
N SER A 477 3.14 -35.16 6.78
CA SER A 477 2.39 -36.33 6.33
C SER A 477 1.62 -35.92 5.07
N THR A 478 2.05 -36.44 3.93
CA THR A 478 1.28 -36.43 2.69
C THR A 478 0.06 -37.31 2.92
N VAL A 479 -1.00 -36.75 3.50
CA VAL A 479 -2.30 -37.42 3.49
C VAL A 479 -2.79 -37.38 2.05
N PRO A 480 -2.96 -38.53 1.37
CA PRO A 480 -3.50 -38.55 0.02
C PRO A 480 -4.94 -38.08 0.11
N ARG A 481 -5.29 -37.03 -0.64
CA ARG A 481 -6.70 -36.70 -0.91
C ARG A 481 -7.29 -37.87 -1.68
N ARG A 482 -7.93 -38.80 -0.97
CA ARG A 482 -8.83 -39.77 -1.59
C ARG A 482 -9.99 -39.01 -2.22
N ILE A 483 -10.19 -39.38 -3.47
CA ILE A 483 -11.29 -39.10 -4.37
C ILE A 483 -12.62 -39.31 -3.64
N LEU A 484 -13.50 -38.32 -3.68
CA LEU A 484 -14.94 -38.56 -3.54
C LEU A 484 -15.53 -38.44 -4.94
N ALA A 485 -16.20 -39.54 -5.30
CA ALA A 485 -16.92 -39.78 -6.54
C ALA A 485 -18.12 -38.83 -6.70
#